data_AF-H8GQX6-F1
#
_entry.id   AF-H8GQX6-F1
#
_cell.length_a   1.000
_cell.length_b   1.000
_cell.length_c   1.000
_cell.angle_alpha   90.00
_cell.angle_beta   90.00
_cell.angle_gamma   90.00
#
_symmetry.space_group_name_H-M   'P 1'
#
loop_
_entity.id
_entity.type
_entity.pdbx_description
1 polymer ?
#
loop_
_entity_poly.entity_id
_entity_poly.type
_entity_poly.pdbx_seq_one_letter_code
_entity_poly.pdbx_strand_id
1 'polypeptide(L)'
;MPYRAFLMPIYNTVESIIDGCRNRVAPEIGSVLYCDLAFGYMDHSGIYIGDNKIVHLNRHGKIQVTTPRGFINGGTAIHIYVSCRNGVSIGSYLSAERAISMVGASRRYHVLLNNCHQFSCGCLTGNFDNTDNYLWMLKKRSGEHLRANTWRYWDIDLF
;
A
#
# COMPACT_ATOMS: atom_id res chain seq x y z
N MET A 1 7.71 -33.74 6.46
CA MET A 1 6.44 -34.14 5.83
C MET A 1 5.91 -32.96 4.99
N PRO A 2 5.67 -33.12 3.68
CA PRO A 2 5.73 -32.03 2.69
C PRO A 2 4.37 -31.44 2.27
N TYR A 3 3.37 -31.40 3.15
CA TYR A 3 2.02 -30.91 2.80
C TYR A 3 1.82 -29.39 2.94
N ARG A 4 2.83 -28.62 3.36
CA ARG A 4 2.68 -27.18 3.65
C ARG A 4 2.72 -26.26 2.42
N ALA A 5 3.20 -26.73 1.26
CA ALA A 5 3.44 -25.85 0.10
C ALA A 5 2.21 -25.64 -0.80
N PHE A 6 1.24 -26.57 -0.80
CA PHE A 6 0.11 -26.53 -1.75
C PHE A 6 -1.19 -25.94 -1.18
N LEU A 7 -1.32 -25.88 0.15
CA LEU A 7 -2.53 -25.37 0.82
C LEU A 7 -2.51 -23.86 1.07
N MET A 8 -1.32 -23.24 1.16
CA MET A 8 -1.19 -21.78 1.36
C MET A 8 -1.83 -20.94 0.25
N PRO A 9 -1.61 -21.22 -1.05
CA PRO A 9 -2.17 -20.39 -2.12
C PRO A 9 -3.70 -20.40 -2.10
N ILE A 10 -4.30 -21.57 -1.88
CA ILE A 10 -5.76 -21.75 -1.87
C ILE A 10 -6.38 -21.13 -0.62
N TYR A 11 -5.77 -21.34 0.56
CA TYR A 11 -6.22 -20.72 1.81
C TYR A 11 -6.16 -19.19 1.73
N ASN A 12 -5.05 -18.64 1.23
CA ASN A 12 -4.90 -17.19 1.00
C ASN A 12 -5.92 -16.66 -0.02
N THR A 13 -6.25 -17.42 -1.06
CA THR A 13 -7.25 -17.03 -2.07
C THR A 13 -8.65 -17.01 -1.47
N VAL A 14 -9.03 -18.03 -0.70
CA VAL A 14 -10.35 -18.10 -0.06
C VAL A 14 -10.52 -17.02 1.00
N GLU A 15 -9.50 -16.76 1.82
CA GLU A 15 -9.50 -15.61 2.74
C GLU A 15 -9.61 -14.28 1.98
N SER A 16 -8.91 -14.11 0.84
CA SER A 16 -9.03 -12.89 0.03
C SER A 16 -10.44 -12.67 -0.54
N ILE A 17 -11.13 -13.76 -0.91
CA ILE A 17 -12.51 -13.71 -1.42
C ILE A 17 -13.50 -13.43 -0.29
N ILE A 18 -13.33 -14.08 0.86
CA ILE A 18 -14.18 -13.88 2.03
C ILE A 18 -14.00 -12.47 2.61
N ASP A 19 -12.78 -11.93 2.62
CA ASP A 19 -12.49 -10.55 3.04
C ASP A 19 -13.01 -9.52 2.01
N GLY A 20 -12.92 -9.84 0.71
CA GLY A 20 -13.47 -9.02 -0.38
C GLY A 20 -14.99 -8.86 -0.34
N CYS A 21 -15.71 -9.82 0.23
CA CYS A 21 -17.16 -9.78 0.39
C CYS A 21 -17.65 -9.04 1.65
N ARG A 22 -16.77 -8.68 2.60
CA ARG A 22 -17.25 -8.26 3.93
C ARG A 22 -16.96 -6.86 4.43
N ASN A 23 -16.11 -6.02 3.83
CA ASN A 23 -16.04 -4.58 4.20
C ASN A 23 -15.20 -3.78 3.19
N ARG A 24 -15.84 -3.23 2.15
CA ARG A 24 -15.23 -2.22 1.27
C ARG A 24 -15.07 -0.91 2.04
N VAL A 25 -13.94 -0.22 1.87
CA VAL A 25 -13.72 1.11 2.46
C VAL A 25 -13.17 2.08 1.42
N ALA A 26 -13.52 3.36 1.54
CA ALA A 26 -12.82 4.44 0.86
C ALA A 26 -11.64 4.91 1.73
N PRO A 27 -10.47 5.23 1.14
CA PRO A 27 -9.34 5.73 1.90
C PRO A 27 -9.57 7.16 2.42
N GLU A 28 -9.05 7.42 3.61
CA GLU A 28 -8.96 8.76 4.20
C GLU A 28 -7.67 9.43 3.73
N ILE A 29 -7.63 10.76 3.69
CA ILE A 29 -6.41 11.49 3.30
C ILE A 29 -5.24 11.05 4.20
N GLY A 30 -4.16 10.63 3.57
CA GLY A 30 -2.97 10.10 4.22
C GLY A 30 -3.06 8.63 4.63
N SER A 31 -4.11 7.91 4.23
CA SER A 31 -4.15 6.45 4.34
C SER A 31 -2.98 5.84 3.59
N VAL A 32 -2.38 4.82 4.22
CA VAL A 32 -1.40 3.96 3.55
C VAL A 32 -2.17 2.97 2.71
N LEU A 33 -1.72 2.82 1.46
CA LEU A 33 -2.26 1.88 0.51
C LEU A 33 -1.20 0.84 0.17
N TYR A 34 -1.62 -0.40 -0.01
CA TYR A 34 -0.81 -1.37 -0.74
C TYR A 34 -1.67 -2.21 -1.69
N CYS A 35 -1.07 -2.69 -2.77
CA CYS A 35 -1.64 -3.74 -3.60
C CYS A 35 -0.68 -4.92 -3.65
N ASP A 36 -1.26 -6.11 -3.68
CA ASP A 36 -0.53 -7.36 -3.87
C ASP A 36 -0.49 -7.65 -5.38
N LEU A 37 0.71 -7.61 -5.95
CA LEU A 37 1.00 -7.99 -7.33
C LEU A 37 1.51 -9.44 -7.33
N ALA A 38 0.99 -10.24 -8.26
CA ALA A 38 1.41 -11.62 -8.48
C ALA A 38 1.26 -12.53 -7.25
N PHE A 39 0.06 -12.67 -6.71
CA PHE A 39 -0.27 -13.70 -5.70
C PHE A 39 0.65 -13.71 -4.47
N GLY A 40 1.09 -12.55 -3.98
CA GLY A 40 1.94 -12.39 -2.80
C GLY A 40 3.43 -12.32 -3.09
N TYR A 41 3.85 -12.36 -4.36
CA TYR A 41 5.27 -12.32 -4.73
C TYR A 41 5.82 -10.89 -4.88
N MET A 42 4.96 -9.88 -5.04
CA MET A 42 5.38 -8.52 -5.29
C MET A 42 4.38 -7.53 -4.70
N ASP A 43 4.75 -6.77 -3.70
CA ASP A 43 3.87 -5.73 -3.15
C ASP A 43 4.23 -4.35 -3.70
N HIS A 44 3.23 -3.48 -3.82
CA HIS A 44 3.43 -2.07 -4.13
C HIS A 44 2.65 -1.19 -3.17
N SER A 45 3.21 -0.06 -2.76
CA SER A 45 2.63 0.82 -1.75
C SER A 45 2.68 2.30 -2.11
N GLY A 46 1.79 3.06 -1.49
CA GLY A 46 1.68 4.50 -1.68
C GLY A 46 0.80 5.16 -0.61
N ILE A 47 0.63 6.46 -0.75
CA ILE A 47 -0.15 7.29 0.17
C ILE A 47 -1.31 7.92 -0.58
N TYR A 48 -2.54 7.75 -0.06
CA TYR A 48 -3.71 8.43 -0.58
C TYR A 48 -3.67 9.92 -0.24
N ILE A 49 -3.93 10.80 -1.21
CA ILE A 49 -3.86 12.26 -1.03
C ILE A 49 -5.19 12.98 -1.30
N GLY A 50 -6.30 12.25 -1.40
CA GLY A 50 -7.61 12.81 -1.75
C GLY A 50 -7.90 12.75 -3.24
N ASP A 51 -9.15 13.04 -3.63
CA ASP A 51 -9.63 13.12 -5.02
C ASP A 51 -9.22 11.93 -5.92
N ASN A 52 -9.28 10.70 -5.40
CA ASN A 52 -8.83 9.51 -6.15
C ASN A 52 -7.36 9.62 -6.63
N LYS A 53 -6.50 10.31 -5.89
CA LYS A 53 -5.08 10.45 -6.20
C LYS A 53 -4.23 9.74 -5.16
N ILE A 54 -3.20 9.06 -5.65
CA ILE A 54 -2.24 8.32 -4.85
C ILE A 54 -0.86 8.81 -5.22
N VAL A 55 -0.04 9.13 -4.23
CA VAL A 55 1.40 9.34 -4.44
C VAL A 55 2.13 8.04 -4.21
N HIS A 56 2.99 7.66 -5.15
CA HIS A 56 3.80 6.46 -5.05
C HIS A 56 5.19 6.66 -5.67
N LEU A 57 6.15 5.87 -5.22
CA LEU A 57 7.40 5.67 -5.94
C LEU A 57 7.16 4.65 -7.06
N ASN A 58 7.34 5.06 -8.32
CA ASN A 58 7.08 4.21 -9.47
C ASN A 58 8.27 3.27 -9.78
N ARG A 59 8.05 2.36 -10.74
CA ARG A 59 9.07 1.40 -11.18
C ARG A 59 10.31 2.01 -11.88
N HIS A 60 10.34 3.32 -12.09
CA HIS A 60 11.46 4.04 -12.67
C HIS A 60 12.20 4.89 -11.63
N GLY A 61 11.86 4.72 -10.35
CA GLY A 61 12.45 5.48 -9.24
C GLY A 61 11.94 6.91 -9.13
N LYS A 62 10.84 7.26 -9.79
CA LYS A 62 10.22 8.60 -9.74
C LYS A 62 9.02 8.60 -8.81
N ILE A 63 8.94 9.60 -7.94
CA ILE A 63 7.79 9.83 -7.07
C ILE A 63 6.77 10.65 -7.85
N GLN A 64 5.57 10.12 -8.02
CA GLN A 64 4.54 10.71 -8.87
C GLN A 64 3.14 10.49 -8.31
N VAL A 65 2.21 11.33 -8.77
CA VAL A 65 0.77 11.15 -8.55
C VAL A 65 0.23 10.17 -9.60
N THR A 66 -0.67 9.27 -9.18
CA THR A 66 -1.37 8.34 -10.06
C THR A 66 -2.84 8.19 -9.62
N THR A 67 -3.67 7.67 -10.52
CA THR A 67 -5.05 7.25 -10.21
C THR A 67 -5.04 5.85 -9.58
N PRO A 68 -6.15 5.38 -8.98
CA PRO A 68 -6.19 4.03 -8.39
C PRO A 68 -5.95 2.96 -9.45
N ARG A 69 -6.44 3.18 -10.68
CA ARG A 69 -6.21 2.28 -11.81
C ARG A 69 -4.75 2.31 -12.20
N GLY A 70 -4.15 3.50 -12.32
CA GLY A 70 -2.73 3.63 -12.61
C GLY A 70 -1.83 3.01 -11.54
N PHE A 71 -2.28 2.95 -10.28
CA PHE A 71 -1.55 2.34 -9.17
C PHE A 71 -1.44 0.81 -9.29
N ILE A 72 -2.43 0.15 -9.91
CA ILE A 72 -2.43 -1.30 -10.15
C ILE A 72 -2.02 -1.70 -11.59
N ASN A 73 -1.92 -0.74 -12.53
CA ASN A 73 -1.69 -0.96 -13.98
C ASN A 73 -0.25 -1.38 -14.36
N GLY A 74 0.41 -2.20 -13.52
CA GLY A 74 1.79 -2.65 -13.70
C GLY A 74 2.00 -4.15 -13.54
N GLY A 75 0.95 -4.93 -13.33
CA GLY A 75 1.04 -6.37 -13.08
C GLY A 75 -0.32 -7.04 -12.94
N THR A 76 -0.37 -8.10 -12.13
CA THR A 76 -1.56 -8.94 -11.89
C THR A 76 -2.35 -8.53 -10.63
N ALA A 77 -2.08 -7.35 -10.06
CA ALA A 77 -2.80 -6.86 -8.90
C ALA A 77 -4.24 -6.51 -9.27
N ILE A 78 -5.18 -7.09 -8.55
CA ILE A 78 -6.62 -6.87 -8.73
C ILE A 78 -7.17 -5.91 -7.65
N HIS A 79 -6.47 -5.80 -6.52
CA HIS A 79 -7.01 -5.17 -5.32
C HIS A 79 -6.06 -4.19 -4.64
N ILE A 80 -6.62 -3.06 -4.17
CA ILE A 80 -5.93 -2.09 -3.31
C ILE A 80 -6.46 -2.26 -1.89
N TYR A 81 -5.56 -2.38 -0.92
CA TYR A 81 -5.86 -2.47 0.50
C TYR A 81 -5.54 -1.15 1.22
N VAL A 82 -6.44 -0.73 2.08
CA VAL A 82 -6.39 0.54 2.82
C VAL A 82 -6.06 0.30 4.28
N SER A 83 -5.17 1.10 4.86
CA SER A 83 -4.90 1.08 6.30
C SER A 83 -6.14 1.41 7.11
N CYS A 84 -6.53 0.51 8.02
CA CYS A 84 -7.73 0.65 8.83
C CYS A 84 -7.46 0.43 10.33
N ARG A 85 -8.25 1.09 11.16
CA ARG A 85 -8.36 0.81 12.60
C ARG A 85 -9.73 0.22 12.88
N ASN A 86 -9.75 -1.03 13.34
CA ASN A 86 -10.98 -1.77 13.64
C ASN A 86 -11.98 -1.79 12.46
N GLY A 87 -11.48 -1.93 11.23
CA GLY A 87 -12.29 -1.96 10.01
C GLY A 87 -12.69 -0.61 9.42
N VAL A 88 -12.37 0.51 10.08
CA VAL A 88 -12.59 1.87 9.56
C VAL A 88 -11.29 2.40 8.98
N SER A 89 -11.33 3.00 7.78
CA SER A 89 -10.14 3.61 7.16
C SER A 89 -9.53 4.69 8.05
N ILE A 90 -8.20 4.75 8.05
CA ILE A 90 -7.45 5.74 8.83
C ILE A 90 -6.32 6.31 7.99
N GLY A 91 -6.07 7.60 8.15
CA GLY A 91 -5.01 8.33 7.46
C GLY A 91 -4.44 9.43 8.35
N SER A 92 -3.43 10.13 7.84
CA SER A 92 -2.82 11.28 8.50
C SER A 92 -2.50 12.35 7.47
N TYR A 93 -3.06 13.55 7.65
CA TYR A 93 -2.77 14.70 6.81
C TYR A 93 -1.26 14.98 6.70
N LEU A 94 -0.49 14.82 7.78
CA LEU A 94 0.97 14.97 7.75
C LEU A 94 1.65 13.96 6.81
N SER A 95 1.14 12.73 6.75
CA SER A 95 1.65 11.72 5.82
C SER A 95 1.34 12.10 4.37
N ALA A 96 0.14 12.63 4.10
CA ALA A 96 -0.23 13.11 2.78
C ALA A 96 0.61 14.32 2.35
N GLU A 97 0.80 15.30 3.25
CA GLU A 97 1.64 16.48 3.00
C GLU A 97 3.08 16.08 2.66
N ARG A 98 3.68 15.18 3.44
CA ARG A 98 5.02 14.66 3.16
C ARG A 98 5.06 13.93 1.82
N ALA A 99 4.06 13.12 1.49
CA ALA A 99 4.00 12.44 0.21
C ALA A 99 3.94 13.46 -0.96
N ILE A 100 3.07 14.47 -0.85
CA ILE A 100 2.93 15.55 -1.84
C ILE A 100 4.25 16.31 -2.01
N SER A 101 4.94 16.64 -0.91
CA SER A 101 6.22 17.37 -0.94
C SER A 101 7.33 16.65 -1.71
N MET A 102 7.22 15.34 -1.86
CA MET A 102 8.20 14.51 -2.56
C MET A 102 7.87 14.29 -4.04
N VAL A 103 6.71 14.75 -4.53
CA VAL A 103 6.31 14.58 -5.93
C VAL A 103 7.32 15.26 -6.85
N GLY A 104 7.77 14.54 -7.89
CA GLY A 104 8.77 14.99 -8.84
C GLY A 104 10.20 14.63 -8.45
N ALA A 105 10.47 14.25 -7.19
CA ALA A 105 11.77 13.73 -6.79
C ALA A 105 12.02 12.32 -7.37
N SER A 106 13.30 12.00 -7.54
CA SER A 106 13.77 10.70 -8.02
C SER A 106 14.75 10.08 -7.04
N ARG A 107 14.71 8.76 -6.87
CA ARG A 107 15.69 8.01 -6.07
C ARG A 107 16.63 7.22 -7.00
N ARG A 108 17.95 7.35 -6.79
CA ARG A 108 18.98 6.56 -7.50
C ARG A 108 18.93 5.10 -7.02
N TYR A 109 19.12 4.15 -7.94
CA TYR A 109 18.38 2.89 -7.87
C TYR A 109 19.23 1.60 -7.89
N HIS A 110 18.94 0.68 -6.95
CA HIS A 110 18.98 -0.79 -7.09
C HIS A 110 17.82 -1.40 -6.24
N VAL A 111 17.08 -2.40 -6.77
CA VAL A 111 15.95 -3.17 -6.16
C VAL A 111 14.50 -2.60 -6.10
N LEU A 112 13.84 -2.57 -7.29
CA LEU A 112 12.43 -2.33 -7.69
C LEU A 112 11.36 -1.91 -6.66
N LEU A 113 11.16 -2.84 -5.75
CA LEU A 113 9.90 -3.09 -5.07
C LEU A 113 10.01 -2.74 -3.59
N ASN A 114 11.23 -2.85 -3.07
CA ASN A 114 11.54 -2.66 -1.66
C ASN A 114 11.54 -1.18 -1.27
N ASN A 115 11.75 -0.26 -2.22
CA ASN A 115 11.82 1.18 -1.95
C ASN A 115 10.45 1.88 -1.89
N CYS A 116 9.37 1.25 -2.40
CA CYS A 116 8.03 1.85 -2.28
C CYS A 116 7.55 1.85 -0.82
N HIS A 117 7.87 0.78 -0.08
CA HIS A 117 7.60 0.68 1.35
C HIS A 117 8.46 1.67 2.14
N GLN A 118 9.75 1.80 1.79
CA GLN A 118 10.64 2.79 2.39
C GLN A 118 10.09 4.22 2.21
N PHE A 119 9.61 4.55 1.00
CA PHE A 119 8.96 5.82 0.73
C PHE A 119 7.70 6.03 1.57
N SER A 120 6.80 5.04 1.61
CA SER A 120 5.55 5.12 2.38
C SER A 120 5.80 5.24 3.89
N CYS A 121 6.79 4.49 4.42
CA CYS A 121 7.28 4.62 5.79
C CYS A 121 7.90 6.00 6.05
N GLY A 122 8.62 6.56 5.08
CA GLY A 122 9.15 7.92 5.16
C GLY A 122 8.04 8.96 5.26
N CYS A 123 6.92 8.76 4.57
CA CYS A 123 5.74 9.62 4.71
C CYS A 123 5.15 9.54 6.13
N LEU A 124 5.05 8.33 6.71
CA LEU A 124 4.55 8.15 8.09
C LEU A 124 5.47 8.78 9.15
N THR A 125 6.79 8.56 9.00
CA THR A 125 7.79 8.86 10.04
C THR A 125 8.43 10.24 9.87
N GLY A 126 8.45 10.79 8.66
CA GLY A 126 9.29 11.93 8.28
C GLY A 126 10.75 11.56 7.99
N ASN A 127 11.16 10.30 8.19
CA ASN A 127 12.51 9.83 7.90
C ASN A 127 12.53 9.09 6.55
N PHE A 128 12.95 9.77 5.49
CA PHE A 128 12.99 9.21 4.14
C PHE A 128 14.23 8.32 3.86
N ASP A 129 15.19 8.26 4.79
CA ASP A 129 16.40 7.43 4.76
C ASP A 129 16.28 6.17 5.62
N ASN A 130 15.05 5.84 6.07
CA ASN A 130 14.76 4.62 6.82
C ASN A 130 15.13 3.35 6.03
N THR A 131 15.19 2.19 6.69
CA THR A 131 15.47 0.90 6.06
C THR A 131 14.23 0.01 5.94
N ASP A 132 13.03 0.60 5.99
CA ASP A 132 11.75 -0.10 6.04
C ASP A 132 11.31 -0.59 4.65
N ASN A 133 11.99 -1.60 4.16
CA ASN A 133 11.95 -2.03 2.77
C ASN A 133 10.90 -3.12 2.47
N TYR A 134 10.18 -3.62 3.47
CA TYR A 134 9.25 -4.74 3.33
C TYR A 134 7.84 -4.36 3.78
N LEU A 135 6.81 -4.98 3.18
CA LEU A 135 5.41 -4.73 3.53
C LEU A 135 5.14 -4.90 5.02
N TRP A 136 5.71 -5.91 5.68
CA TRP A 136 5.52 -6.11 7.12
C TRP A 136 6.07 -4.95 7.96
N MET A 137 7.15 -4.29 7.51
CA MET A 137 7.69 -3.09 8.16
C MET A 137 6.73 -1.93 7.97
N LEU A 138 6.19 -1.74 6.76
CA LEU A 138 5.17 -0.73 6.49
C LEU A 138 3.90 -0.95 7.33
N LYS A 139 3.44 -2.20 7.48
CA LYS A 139 2.31 -2.55 8.34
C LYS A 139 2.61 -2.23 9.81
N LYS A 140 3.82 -2.54 10.29
CA LYS A 140 4.28 -2.16 11.63
C LYS A 140 4.28 -0.64 11.83
N ARG A 141 4.88 0.13 10.91
CA ARG A 141 4.89 1.61 10.97
C ARG A 141 3.49 2.20 10.91
N SER A 142 2.60 1.64 10.11
CA SER A 142 1.20 2.05 10.05
C SER A 142 0.50 1.82 11.40
N GLY A 143 0.83 0.74 12.11
CA GLY A 143 0.36 0.51 13.48
C GLY A 143 0.93 1.53 14.48
N GLU A 144 2.21 1.84 14.41
CA GLU A 144 2.88 2.80 15.31
C GLU A 144 2.38 4.23 15.12
N HIS A 145 2.19 4.68 13.87
CA HIS A 145 1.90 6.08 13.55
C HIS A 145 0.42 6.37 13.28
N LEU A 146 -0.34 5.41 12.74
CA LEU A 146 -1.77 5.59 12.45
C LEU A 146 -2.68 4.77 13.37
N ARG A 147 -2.11 3.88 14.21
CA ARG A 147 -2.87 2.86 14.96
C ARG A 147 -3.66 1.92 14.05
N ALA A 148 -3.17 1.71 12.82
CA ALA A 148 -3.77 0.77 11.89
C ALA A 148 -3.52 -0.68 12.36
N ASN A 149 -4.58 -1.48 12.42
CA ASN A 149 -4.53 -2.88 12.86
C ASN A 149 -5.30 -3.83 11.93
N THR A 150 -5.95 -3.29 10.90
CA THR A 150 -6.70 -4.04 9.88
C THR A 150 -6.43 -3.42 8.51
N TRP A 151 -6.68 -4.17 7.45
CA TRP A 151 -6.54 -3.71 6.06
C TRP A 151 -7.78 -4.14 5.30
N ARG A 152 -8.38 -3.23 4.54
CA ARG A 152 -9.66 -3.47 3.86
C ARG A 152 -9.59 -3.10 2.39
N TYR A 153 -10.37 -3.80 1.58
CA TYR A 153 -10.42 -3.59 0.14
C TYR A 153 -11.01 -2.22 -0.20
N TRP A 154 -10.35 -1.49 -1.10
CA TRP A 154 -10.94 -0.32 -1.77
C TRP A 154 -11.49 -0.72 -3.11
N ASP A 155 -12.81 -0.60 -3.24
CA ASP A 155 -13.51 -0.79 -4.50
C ASP A 155 -13.33 0.42 -5.41
N ILE A 156 -12.34 0.31 -6.29
CA ILE A 156 -12.00 1.39 -7.20
C ILE A 156 -13.05 1.59 -8.29
N ASP A 157 -13.83 0.56 -8.65
CA ASP A 157 -14.78 0.58 -9.78
C ASP A 157 -16.00 1.49 -9.57
N LEU A 158 -16.20 1.98 -8.35
CA LEU A 158 -17.25 2.94 -8.00
C LEU A 158 -16.85 4.41 -8.19
N PHE A 159 -15.63 4.67 -8.69
CA PHE A 159 -15.02 6.00 -8.84
C PHE A 159 -14.30 6.14 -10.19
#